data_AF-A0A1Q7JH63-F1
#
_entry.id   AF-A0A1Q7JH63-F1
#
_cell.length_a   1.000
_cell.length_b   1.000
_cell.length_c   1.000
_cell.angle_alpha   90.00
_cell.angle_beta   90.00
_cell.angle_gamma   90.00
#
_symmetry.space_group_name_H-M   'P 1'
#
loop_
_entity.id
_entity.type
_entity.pdbx_description
1 polymer ?
#
loop_
_entity_poly.entity_id
_entity_poly.type
_entity_poly.pdbx_seq_one_letter_code
_entity_poly.pdbx_strand_id
1 'polypeptide(L)'
;MASIMCAQALWRAVRPPKRRRPAAARVDEPVFQGVQFGPWAATMARFDGHDLVIAIDAATYLTLVFRFQSAARFRSNFSAALRAALEDFGAPERTGLLESTVIETAPLVALTDRTLLSALNDVKFFCDLELGYHTDLRRVQRNLNDLPRAHRDPCVPAEAVAMRFGGPLALPAPSAH
;
A
#
# COMPACT_ATOMS: atom_id res chain seq x y z
N MET A 1 -7.48 -13.44 -3.54
CA MET A 1 -7.88 -12.89 -2.22
C MET A 1 -6.91 -11.78 -1.85
N ALA A 2 -7.39 -10.67 -1.30
CA ALA A 2 -6.52 -9.61 -0.80
C ALA A 2 -5.66 -10.15 0.35
N SER A 3 -4.37 -9.85 0.35
CA SER A 3 -3.44 -10.26 1.39
C SER A 3 -2.36 -9.20 1.52
N ILE A 4 -1.69 -9.12 2.67
CA ILE A 4 -0.57 -8.20 2.88
C ILE A 4 0.67 -9.04 3.11
N MET A 5 1.51 -9.12 2.09
CA MET A 5 2.78 -9.82 2.05
C MET A 5 3.88 -8.93 2.62
N CYS A 6 4.30 -9.21 3.84
CA CYS A 6 5.28 -8.41 4.56
C CYS A 6 6.71 -8.93 4.32
N ALA A 7 7.61 -8.05 3.91
CA ALA A 7 9.05 -8.29 3.91
C ALA A 7 9.55 -8.55 5.34
N GLN A 8 10.72 -9.17 5.46
CA GLN A 8 11.16 -9.80 6.71
C GLN A 8 11.14 -8.88 7.95
N ALA A 9 11.60 -7.62 7.82
CA ALA A 9 11.62 -6.67 8.93
C ALA A 9 10.19 -6.31 9.39
N LEU A 10 9.32 -5.95 8.45
CA LEU A 10 7.91 -5.65 8.73
C LEU A 10 7.20 -6.89 9.28
N TRP A 11 7.43 -8.06 8.69
CA TRP A 11 6.84 -9.33 9.13
C TRP A 11 7.16 -9.62 10.59
N ARG A 12 8.40 -9.41 11.02
CA ARG A 12 8.78 -9.56 12.44
C ARG A 12 8.06 -8.55 13.35
N ALA A 13 7.85 -7.33 12.88
CA ALA A 13 7.22 -6.26 13.65
C ALA A 13 5.69 -6.44 13.80
N VAL A 14 5.00 -6.93 12.77
CA VAL A 14 3.53 -7.07 12.76
C VAL A 14 3.05 -8.46 13.17
N ARG A 15 3.93 -9.47 13.12
CA ARG A 15 3.54 -10.84 13.46
C ARG A 15 3.15 -10.89 14.94
N PRO A 16 1.96 -11.41 15.29
CA PRO A 16 1.59 -11.58 16.67
C PRO A 16 2.63 -12.48 17.38
N PRO A 17 2.98 -12.20 18.65
CA PRO A 17 3.83 -13.08 19.43
C PRO A 17 3.22 -14.49 19.40
N LYS A 18 4.07 -15.54 19.35
CA LYS A 18 3.66 -16.94 19.29
C LYS A 18 2.73 -17.28 20.48
N ARG A 19 1.45 -16.97 20.39
CA ARG A 19 0.42 -17.47 21.31
C ARG A 19 0.15 -18.92 20.93
N ARG A 20 0.05 -19.79 21.93
CA ARG A 20 -0.37 -21.19 21.77
C ARG A 20 -1.60 -21.22 20.86
N ARG A 21 -1.49 -22.02 19.80
CA ARG A 21 -2.49 -22.24 18.76
C ARG A 21 -3.88 -22.39 19.40
N PRO A 22 -4.81 -21.42 19.28
CA PRO A 22 -6.21 -21.71 19.54
C PRO A 22 -6.64 -22.75 18.49
N ALA A 23 -7.46 -23.73 18.91
CA ALA A 23 -8.07 -24.67 17.97
C ALA A 23 -8.72 -23.88 16.83
N ALA A 24 -8.43 -24.26 15.60
CA ALA A 24 -8.87 -23.54 14.41
C ALA A 24 -10.41 -23.60 14.32
N ALA A 25 -11.08 -22.60 14.88
CA ALA A 25 -12.40 -22.23 14.42
C ALA A 25 -12.22 -21.79 12.96
N ARG A 26 -12.90 -22.45 12.02
CA ARG A 26 -13.05 -21.94 10.66
C ARG A 26 -13.80 -20.62 10.81
N VAL A 27 -13.06 -19.52 10.78
CA VAL A 27 -13.63 -18.19 10.62
C VAL A 27 -13.98 -18.12 9.15
N ASP A 28 -15.27 -18.03 8.83
CA ASP A 28 -15.71 -17.75 7.46
C ASP A 28 -15.06 -16.43 7.04
N GLU A 29 -14.16 -16.49 6.06
CA GLU A 29 -13.51 -15.28 5.55
C GLU A 29 -14.58 -14.43 4.86
N PRO A 30 -14.72 -13.14 5.24
CA PRO A 30 -15.69 -12.28 4.60
C PRO A 30 -15.39 -12.18 3.10
N VAL A 31 -16.37 -12.59 2.28
CA VAL A 31 -16.27 -12.48 0.82
C VAL A 31 -16.65 -11.06 0.41
N PHE A 32 -15.65 -10.24 0.14
CA PHE A 32 -15.86 -8.91 -0.42
C PHE A 32 -16.03 -9.01 -1.94
N GLN A 33 -17.15 -8.52 -2.46
CA GLN A 33 -17.39 -8.38 -3.89
C GLN A 33 -17.02 -6.97 -4.36
N GLY A 34 -16.50 -6.85 -5.58
CA GLY A 34 -16.18 -5.55 -6.20
C GLY A 34 -14.86 -4.92 -5.76
N VAL A 35 -13.99 -5.66 -5.06
CA VAL A 35 -12.65 -5.22 -4.66
C VAL A 35 -11.74 -5.11 -5.88
N GLN A 36 -11.08 -3.96 -6.02
CA GLN A 36 -10.19 -3.59 -7.11
C GLN A 36 -8.72 -3.90 -6.80
N PHE A 37 -8.32 -3.79 -5.53
CA PHE A 37 -6.94 -4.03 -5.09
C PHE A 37 -6.77 -5.38 -4.42
N GLY A 38 -5.55 -5.92 -4.49
CA GLY A 38 -5.34 -7.34 -4.29
C GLY A 38 -4.21 -7.65 -3.31
N PRO A 39 -3.31 -8.56 -3.67
CA PRO A 39 -2.10 -8.82 -2.89
C PRO A 39 -1.25 -7.55 -2.81
N TRP A 40 -0.95 -7.13 -1.59
CA TRP A 40 -0.03 -6.03 -1.30
C TRP A 40 1.32 -6.59 -0.92
N ALA A 41 2.41 -6.02 -1.43
CA ALA A 41 3.74 -6.25 -0.90
C ALA A 41 4.12 -5.05 -0.02
N ALA A 42 4.60 -5.28 1.20
CA ALA A 42 4.90 -4.21 2.15
C ALA A 42 6.25 -4.41 2.85
N THR A 43 7.00 -3.33 3.04
CA THR A 43 8.28 -3.31 3.73
C THR A 43 8.34 -2.17 4.73
N MET A 44 9.36 -2.21 5.59
CA MET A 44 9.65 -1.16 6.53
C MET A 44 10.95 -0.45 6.11
N ALA A 45 10.92 0.87 6.11
CA ALA A 45 12.06 1.76 5.91
C ALA A 45 12.22 2.66 7.13
N ARG A 46 13.40 3.20 7.35
CA ARG A 46 13.65 4.14 8.45
C ARG A 46 14.13 5.45 7.85
N PHE A 47 13.43 6.54 8.18
CA PHE A 47 13.75 7.87 7.71
C PHE A 47 13.64 8.85 8.87
N ASP A 48 14.68 9.67 9.07
CA ASP A 48 14.76 10.68 10.14
C ASP A 48 14.34 10.12 11.52
N GLY A 49 14.85 8.93 11.87
CA GLY A 49 14.53 8.26 13.12
C GLY A 49 13.12 7.65 13.23
N HIS A 50 12.27 7.83 12.22
CA HIS A 50 10.92 7.27 12.15
C HIS A 50 10.86 6.01 11.27
N ASP A 51 10.13 5.00 11.74
CA ASP A 51 9.84 3.82 10.92
C ASP A 51 8.64 4.12 10.02
N LEU A 52 8.83 3.90 8.72
CA LEU A 52 7.82 4.04 7.67
C LEU A 52 7.48 2.67 7.10
N VAL A 53 6.22 2.48 6.75
CA VAL A 53 5.77 1.38 5.89
C VAL A 53 5.66 1.90 4.47
N ILE A 54 6.21 1.13 3.55
CA ILE A 54 6.02 1.30 2.11
C ILE A 54 5.30 0.05 1.63
N ALA A 55 4.15 0.23 0.99
CA ALA A 55 3.38 -0.87 0.43
C ALA A 55 3.08 -0.62 -1.05
N ILE A 56 3.07 -1.67 -1.86
CA ILE A 56 2.67 -1.63 -3.26
C ILE A 56 1.59 -2.67 -3.54
N ASP A 57 0.56 -2.27 -4.29
CA ASP A 57 -0.40 -3.23 -4.84
C ASP A 57 0.25 -4.02 -5.98
N ALA A 58 0.12 -5.35 -5.97
CA ALA A 58 0.79 -6.20 -6.95
C ALA A 58 0.26 -6.00 -8.39
N ALA A 59 -0.98 -5.51 -8.56
CA ALA A 59 -1.58 -5.38 -9.88
C ALA A 59 -1.30 -4.01 -10.52
N THR A 60 -1.37 -2.93 -9.74
CA THR A 60 -1.31 -1.53 -10.19
C THR A 60 -0.03 -0.81 -9.77
N TYR A 61 0.72 -1.39 -8.82
CA TYR A 61 1.87 -0.76 -8.19
C TYR A 61 1.51 0.54 -7.46
N LEU A 62 0.22 0.72 -7.13
CA LEU A 62 -0.23 1.77 -6.23
C LEU A 62 0.61 1.70 -4.96
N THR A 63 1.38 2.75 -4.73
CA THR A 63 2.31 2.89 -3.64
C THR A 63 1.66 3.64 -2.50
N LEU A 64 1.74 3.08 -1.30
CA LEU A 64 1.31 3.71 -0.06
C LEU A 64 2.52 3.93 0.85
N VAL A 65 2.58 5.09 1.48
CA VAL A 65 3.64 5.45 2.44
C VAL A 65 3.00 6.00 3.70
N PHE A 66 3.27 5.37 4.84
CA PHE A 66 2.72 5.80 6.12
C PHE A 66 3.63 5.45 7.29
N ARG A 67 3.45 6.11 8.43
CA ARG A 67 4.26 5.85 9.63
C ARG A 67 3.88 4.51 10.27
N PHE A 68 4.89 3.68 10.55
CA PHE A 68 4.74 2.52 11.40
C PHE A 68 4.77 2.96 12.87
N GLN A 69 3.60 2.92 13.54
CA GLN A 69 3.50 3.27 14.96
C GLN A 69 3.58 2.03 15.86
N SER A 70 2.82 0.99 15.52
CA SER A 70 2.79 -0.28 16.23
C SER A 70 2.09 -1.35 15.39
N ALA A 71 2.28 -2.62 15.77
CA ALA A 71 1.54 -3.74 15.16
C ALA A 71 0.01 -3.57 15.28
N ALA A 72 -0.48 -3.00 16.39
CA ALA A 72 -1.91 -2.80 16.63
C ALA A 72 -2.53 -1.72 15.73
N ARG A 73 -1.75 -0.71 15.32
CA ARG A 73 -2.19 0.36 14.42
C ARG A 73 -1.83 0.14 12.96
N PHE A 74 -1.14 -0.97 12.64
CA PHE A 74 -0.65 -1.23 11.30
C PHE A 74 -1.79 -1.21 10.27
N ARG A 75 -2.88 -1.94 10.55
CA ARG A 75 -4.01 -2.03 9.63
C ARG A 75 -4.76 -0.71 9.50
N SER A 76 -5.10 -0.07 10.61
CA SER A 76 -5.78 1.24 10.59
C SER A 76 -4.98 2.30 9.83
N ASN A 77 -3.65 2.31 9.98
CA ASN A 77 -2.79 3.25 9.25
C ASN A 77 -2.70 2.92 7.76
N PHE A 78 -2.65 1.62 7.41
CA PHE A 78 -2.69 1.16 6.04
C PHE A 78 -4.01 1.56 5.37
N SER A 79 -5.14 1.26 6.01
CA SER A 79 -6.48 1.60 5.55
C SER A 79 -6.65 3.10 5.33
N ALA A 80 -6.15 3.92 6.26
CA ALA A 80 -6.17 5.37 6.13
C ALA A 80 -5.31 5.86 4.96
N ALA A 81 -4.09 5.31 4.79
CA ALA A 81 -3.21 5.66 3.68
C ALA A 81 -3.83 5.29 2.32
N LEU A 82 -4.47 4.10 2.23
CA LEU A 82 -5.19 3.67 1.04
C LEU A 82 -6.36 4.59 0.73
N ARG A 83 -7.20 4.92 1.72
CA ARG A 83 -8.32 5.83 1.52
C ARG A 83 -7.85 7.20 1.04
N ALA A 84 -6.79 7.75 1.63
CA ALA A 84 -6.22 9.03 1.23
C ALA A 84 -5.65 8.99 -0.20
N ALA A 85 -4.93 7.93 -0.58
CA ALA A 85 -4.47 7.73 -1.95
C ALA A 85 -5.63 7.69 -2.95
N LEU A 86 -6.67 6.91 -2.65
CA LEU A 86 -7.82 6.77 -3.53
C LEU A 86 -8.62 8.08 -3.66
N GLU A 87 -8.71 8.87 -2.58
CA GLU A 87 -9.28 10.21 -2.61
C GLU A 87 -8.43 11.16 -3.47
N ASP A 88 -7.10 11.13 -3.34
CA ASP A 88 -6.18 11.93 -4.18
C ASP A 88 -6.30 11.60 -5.67
N PHE A 89 -6.70 10.37 -5.96
CA PHE A 89 -7.01 9.86 -7.28
C PHE A 89 -8.47 10.08 -7.68
N GLY A 90 -9.34 10.67 -6.86
CA GLY A 90 -10.74 10.92 -7.23
C GLY A 90 -11.59 9.65 -7.35
N ALA A 91 -11.19 8.56 -6.69
CA ALA A 91 -12.01 7.36 -6.61
C ALA A 91 -13.32 7.67 -5.84
N PRO A 92 -14.46 7.04 -6.19
CA PRO A 92 -15.69 7.20 -5.44
C PRO A 92 -15.51 6.83 -3.96
N GLU A 93 -16.12 7.61 -3.05
CA GLU A 93 -15.98 7.39 -1.59
C GLU A 93 -16.34 5.95 -1.20
N ARG A 94 -17.40 5.40 -1.79
CA ARG A 94 -17.83 4.01 -1.58
C ARG A 94 -16.73 3.00 -1.89
N THR A 95 -15.95 3.25 -2.95
CA THR A 95 -14.81 2.40 -3.31
C THR A 95 -13.72 2.51 -2.26
N GLY A 96 -13.35 3.73 -1.85
CA GLY A 96 -12.37 3.93 -0.78
C GLY A 96 -12.76 3.24 0.54
N LEU A 97 -14.05 3.27 0.92
CA LEU A 97 -14.59 2.56 2.08
C LEU A 97 -14.50 1.04 1.95
N LEU A 98 -14.85 0.49 0.79
CA LEU A 98 -14.78 -0.95 0.54
C LEU A 98 -13.33 -1.45 0.62
N GLU A 99 -12.43 -0.81 -0.12
CA GLU A 99 -11.02 -1.20 -0.18
C GLU A 99 -10.32 -1.11 1.18
N SER A 100 -10.59 -0.04 1.95
CA SER A 100 -10.04 0.10 3.31
C SER A 100 -10.59 -0.95 4.28
N THR A 101 -11.86 -1.34 4.15
CA THR A 101 -12.43 -2.42 4.98
C THR A 101 -11.76 -3.77 4.71
N VAL A 102 -11.39 -4.04 3.46
CA VAL A 102 -10.66 -5.25 3.08
C VAL A 102 -9.29 -5.30 3.77
N ILE A 103 -8.56 -4.18 3.82
CA ILE A 103 -7.25 -4.08 4.49
C ILE A 103 -7.33 -4.44 5.98
N GLU A 104 -8.41 -4.06 6.67
CA GLU A 104 -8.60 -4.38 8.10
C GLU A 104 -8.69 -5.90 8.37
N THR A 105 -9.07 -6.68 7.37
CA THR A 105 -9.28 -8.13 7.51
C THR A 105 -8.29 -8.97 6.72
N ALA A 106 -7.56 -8.38 5.78
CA ALA A 106 -6.65 -9.10 4.87
C ALA A 106 -5.57 -9.90 5.63
N PRO A 107 -5.35 -11.19 5.36
CA PRO A 107 -4.32 -11.96 6.04
C PRO A 107 -2.93 -11.35 5.86
N LEU A 108 -2.15 -11.32 6.95
CA LEU A 108 -0.73 -10.96 6.90
C LEU A 108 0.09 -12.23 6.65
N VAL A 109 0.91 -12.21 5.62
CA VAL A 109 1.78 -13.33 5.25
C VAL A 109 3.20 -12.87 5.02
N ALA A 110 4.16 -13.79 5.02
CA ALA A 110 5.54 -13.45 4.65
C ALA A 110 5.64 -13.24 3.14
N LEU A 111 6.34 -12.18 2.71
CA LEU A 111 6.67 -11.97 1.31
C LEU A 111 7.76 -12.94 0.86
N THR A 112 7.43 -13.81 -0.10
CA THR A 112 8.34 -14.79 -0.71
C THR A 112 8.56 -14.55 -2.21
N ASP A 113 7.70 -13.74 -2.83
CA ASP A 113 7.79 -13.36 -4.24
C ASP A 113 8.99 -12.43 -4.45
N ARG A 114 9.97 -12.90 -5.23
CA ARG A 114 11.21 -12.16 -5.53
C ARG A 114 10.99 -10.96 -6.45
N THR A 115 10.03 -11.05 -7.37
CA THR A 115 9.71 -9.98 -8.31
C THR A 115 9.08 -8.82 -7.56
N LEU A 116 8.08 -9.10 -6.71
CA LEU A 116 7.48 -8.07 -5.86
C LEU A 116 8.46 -7.52 -4.83
N LEU A 117 9.36 -8.35 -4.29
CA LEU A 117 10.42 -7.86 -3.41
C LEU A 117 11.37 -6.89 -4.14
N SER A 118 11.74 -7.19 -5.40
CA SER A 118 12.56 -6.29 -6.21
C SER A 118 11.85 -4.95 -6.44
N ALA A 119 10.60 -4.99 -6.91
CA ALA A 119 9.80 -3.79 -7.13
C ALA A 119 9.65 -2.94 -5.86
N LEU A 120 9.46 -3.61 -4.71
CA LEU A 120 9.34 -2.95 -3.43
C LEU A 120 10.65 -2.29 -2.97
N ASN A 121 11.80 -2.88 -3.30
CA ASN A 121 13.10 -2.27 -3.05
C ASN A 121 13.36 -1.06 -3.96
N ASP A 122 12.94 -1.12 -5.23
CA ASP A 122 13.03 0.01 -6.15
C ASP A 122 12.19 1.18 -5.64
N VAL A 123 10.93 0.92 -5.26
CA VAL A 123 10.02 1.93 -4.70
C VAL A 123 10.57 2.49 -3.39
N LYS A 124 11.18 1.65 -2.55
CA LYS A 124 11.85 2.10 -1.33
C LYS A 124 13.00 3.07 -1.64
N PHE A 125 13.84 2.76 -2.64
CA PHE A 125 14.91 3.66 -3.06
C PHE A 125 14.37 5.02 -3.52
N PHE A 126 13.31 5.04 -4.34
CA PHE A 126 12.68 6.30 -4.75
C PHE A 126 12.05 7.04 -3.57
N CYS A 127 11.44 6.33 -2.62
CA CYS A 127 10.88 6.94 -1.41
C CYS A 127 11.98 7.64 -0.59
N ASP A 128 13.13 6.99 -0.42
CA ASP A 128 14.27 7.57 0.30
C ASP A 128 14.79 8.86 -0.40
N LEU A 129 14.77 8.91 -1.74
CA LEU A 129 15.10 10.13 -2.50
C LEU A 129 14.06 11.24 -2.29
N GLU A 130 12.77 10.93 -2.45
CA GLU A 130 11.66 11.88 -2.30
C GLU A 130 11.63 12.48 -0.89
N LEU A 131 11.89 11.66 0.14
CA LEU A 131 11.96 12.11 1.53
C LEU A 131 13.13 13.07 1.79
N GLY A 132 14.17 13.05 0.96
CA GLY A 132 15.25 14.05 1.00
C GLY A 132 14.81 15.45 0.59
N TYR A 133 13.72 15.57 -0.17
CA TYR A 133 13.18 16.85 -0.65
C TYR A 133 11.85 17.24 0.02
N HIS A 134 11.09 16.25 0.51
CA HIS A 134 9.73 16.44 1.00
C HIS A 134 9.52 15.71 2.33
N THR A 135 9.01 16.43 3.33
CA THR A 135 8.66 15.85 4.65
C THR A 135 7.20 15.42 4.73
N ASP A 136 6.34 15.91 3.82
CA ASP A 136 4.94 15.54 3.74
C ASP A 136 4.77 14.17 3.05
N LEU A 137 4.38 13.16 3.83
CA LEU A 137 4.18 11.80 3.33
C LEU A 137 3.06 11.69 2.31
N ARG A 138 2.03 12.56 2.35
CA ARG A 138 0.97 12.55 1.33
C ARG A 138 1.51 13.00 -0.01
N ARG A 139 2.37 14.02 -0.02
CA ARG A 139 3.10 14.48 -1.22
C ARG A 139 4.07 13.42 -1.74
N VAL A 140 4.89 12.82 -0.87
CA VAL A 140 5.80 11.73 -1.24
C VAL A 140 5.04 10.57 -1.86
N GLN A 141 3.94 10.15 -1.23
CA GLN A 141 3.08 9.09 -1.75
C GLN A 141 2.54 9.42 -3.14
N ARG A 142 2.07 10.66 -3.37
CA ARG A 142 1.60 11.10 -4.69
C ARG A 142 2.72 11.02 -5.72
N ASN A 143 3.87 11.63 -5.45
CA ASN A 143 5.02 11.63 -6.37
C ASN A 143 5.44 10.20 -6.75
N LEU A 144 5.51 9.28 -5.79
CA LEU A 144 5.85 7.87 -6.06
C LEU A 144 4.86 7.15 -6.98
N ASN A 145 3.60 7.59 -7.01
CA ASN A 145 2.58 7.04 -7.89
C ASN A 145 2.56 7.67 -9.29
N ASP A 146 3.23 8.81 -9.47
CA ASP A 146 3.43 9.46 -10.76
C ASP A 146 4.75 9.03 -11.44
N LEU A 147 5.64 8.33 -10.72
CA LEU A 147 6.88 7.80 -11.26
C LEU A 147 6.65 6.59 -12.18
N PRO A 148 7.16 6.60 -13.42
CA PRO A 148 7.11 5.45 -14.31
C PRO A 148 7.80 4.21 -13.73
N ARG A 149 7.18 3.05 -13.90
CA ARG A 149 7.70 1.73 -13.55
C ARG A 149 8.07 1.00 -14.83
N ALA A 150 9.35 0.70 -15.00
CA ALA A 150 9.84 -0.02 -16.16
C ALA A 150 9.13 -1.38 -16.31
N HIS A 151 8.92 -1.81 -17.56
CA HIS A 151 8.30 -3.10 -17.89
C HIS A 151 6.85 -3.28 -17.40
N ARG A 152 6.10 -2.18 -17.27
CA ARG A 152 4.68 -2.18 -16.92
C ARG A 152 3.84 -1.42 -17.94
N ASP A 153 2.60 -1.86 -18.09
CA ASP A 153 1.56 -1.19 -18.87
C ASP A 153 0.23 -1.21 -18.09
N PRO A 154 -0.35 -0.05 -17.72
CA PRO A 154 0.28 1.28 -17.77
C PRO A 154 1.57 1.33 -16.96
N CYS A 155 2.53 2.14 -17.42
CA CYS A 155 3.82 2.26 -16.73
C CYS A 155 3.72 3.15 -15.48
N VAL A 156 2.73 4.04 -15.40
CA VAL A 156 2.52 4.92 -14.25
C VAL A 156 1.43 4.33 -13.33
N PRO A 157 1.70 4.13 -12.02
CA PRO A 157 0.71 3.60 -11.08
C PRO A 157 -0.60 4.40 -11.04
N ALA A 158 -0.54 5.73 -11.06
CA ALA A 158 -1.72 6.59 -11.09
C ALA A 158 -2.62 6.31 -12.31
N GLU A 159 -2.04 6.09 -13.49
CA GLU A 159 -2.77 5.72 -14.70
C GLU A 159 -3.39 4.32 -14.58
N ALA A 160 -2.63 3.35 -14.04
CA ALA A 160 -3.13 2.00 -13.80
C ALA A 160 -4.31 1.98 -12.82
N VAL A 161 -4.29 2.85 -11.81
CA VAL A 161 -5.40 3.07 -10.87
C VAL A 161 -6.59 3.74 -11.57
N ALA A 162 -6.36 4.74 -12.42
CA ALA A 162 -7.41 5.41 -13.20
C ALA A 162 -8.21 4.44 -14.07
N MET A 163 -7.52 3.52 -14.74
CA MET A 163 -8.14 2.51 -15.59
C MET A 163 -9.05 1.56 -14.81
N ARG A 164 -8.78 1.32 -13.51
CA ARG A 164 -9.65 0.50 -12.64
C ARG A 164 -10.98 1.17 -12.34
N PHE A 165 -11.05 2.50 -12.41
CA PHE A 165 -12.25 3.28 -12.12
C PHE A 165 -12.99 3.79 -13.37
N GLY A 166 -12.54 3.40 -14.57
CA GLY A 166 -13.29 3.64 -15.81
C GLY A 166 -13.06 5.00 -16.49
N GLY A 167 -11.96 5.70 -16.22
CA GLY A 167 -11.62 6.93 -16.95
C GLY A 167 -10.53 7.76 -16.27
N PRO A 168 -9.97 8.78 -16.97
CA PRO A 168 -8.87 9.58 -16.45
C PRO A 168 -9.31 10.27 -15.16
N LEU A 169 -8.63 9.91 -14.07
CA LEU A 169 -8.75 10.60 -12.80
C LEU A 169 -8.37 12.05 -13.03
N ALA A 170 -9.18 12.98 -12.52
CA ALA A 170 -8.89 14.40 -12.67
C ALA A 170 -7.51 14.69 -12.08
N LEU A 171 -6.50 14.85 -12.95
CA LEU A 171 -5.19 15.34 -12.55
C LEU A 171 -5.42 16.73 -11.93
N PRO A 172 -5.10 16.95 -10.64
CA PRO A 172 -5.12 18.30 -10.10
C PRO A 172 -4.05 19.11 -10.81
N ALA A 173 -4.33 20.40 -10.99
CA ALA A 173 -3.44 21.34 -11.67
C ALA A 173 -2.00 21.22 -11.15
N PRO A 174 -0.99 21.31 -12.04
CA PRO A 174 0.40 21.31 -11.63
C PRO A 174 0.60 22.40 -10.58
N SER A 175 1.21 22.02 -9.45
CA SER A 175 1.54 22.97 -8.40
C SER A 175 2.49 24.01 -9.00
N ALA A 176 2.05 25.26 -9.07
CA ALA A 176 2.90 26.36 -9.50
C ALA A 176 4.08 26.44 -8.53
N HIS A 177 5.29 26.30 -9.10
CA HIS A 177 6.55 26.56 -8.42
C HIS A 177 6.79 28.07 -8.31
#